data_AF-A0A1B9QWX1-F1
#
_entry.id   AF-A0A1B9QWX1-F1
#
_cell.length_a   1.000
_cell.length_b   1.000
_cell.length_c   1.000
_cell.angle_alpha   90.00
_cell.angle_beta   90.00
_cell.angle_gamma   90.00
#
_symmetry.space_group_name_H-M   'P 1'
#
loop_
_entity.id
_entity.type
_entity.pdbx_description
1 polymer ?
#
loop_
_entity_poly.entity_id
_entity_poly.type
_entity_poly.pdbx_seq_one_letter_code
_entity_poly.pdbx_strand_id
1 'polypeptide(L)' 'MQININAHHVDLTDSMQDYVNTKFQKLERFFDHINNVHVVLKVEKVSQIAEATL' A
#
# COMPACT_ATOMS: atom_id res chain seq x y z
N MET A 1 -11.92 -4.53 4.39
CA MET A 1 -10.46 -4.68 4.59
C MET A 1 -9.87 -3.44 5.29
N GLN A 2 -8.91 -3.57 6.21
CA GLN A 2 -8.15 -2.44 6.78
C GLN A 2 -6.77 -2.34 6.10
N ILE A 3 -6.37 -1.16 5.63
CA ILE A 3 -5.09 -0.94 4.96
C ILE A 3 -4.25 0.01 5.81
N ASN A 4 -3.06 -0.42 6.20
CA ASN A 4 -2.08 0.36 6.93
C ASN A 4 -0.92 0.69 5.97
N ILE A 5 -0.72 1.98 5.69
CA ILE A 5 0.31 2.45 4.76
C ILE A 5 1.39 3.19 5.54
N ASN A 6 2.62 2.68 5.48
CA ASN A 6 3.79 3.29 6.07
C ASN A 6 4.75 3.76 4.97
N ALA A 7 5.34 4.93 5.16
CA ALA A 7 6.39 5.44 4.31
C ALA A 7 7.73 5.47 5.06
N HIS A 8 8.82 5.14 4.35
CA HIS A 8 10.16 5.12 4.91
C HIS A 8 11.13 5.85 3.96
N HIS A 9 11.78 6.91 4.43
CA HIS A 9 12.62 7.80 3.60
C HIS A 9 11.88 8.44 2.40
N VAL A 10 10.55 8.57 2.48
CA VAL A 10 9.72 9.27 1.49
C VAL A 10 8.53 9.92 2.17
N ASP A 11 8.10 11.06 1.64
CA ASP A 11 6.89 11.72 2.10
C ASP A 11 5.66 11.00 1.54
N LEU A 12 4.80 10.51 2.43
CA LEU A 12 3.55 9.89 2.04
C LEU A 12 2.58 10.97 1.56
N THR A 13 2.33 11.04 0.26
CA THR A 13 1.33 11.95 -0.31
C THR A 13 -0.06 11.33 -0.30
N ASP A 14 -1.09 12.18 -0.28
CA ASP A 14 -2.49 11.76 -0.39
C ASP A 14 -2.73 10.95 -1.68
N SER A 15 -2.11 11.38 -2.78
CA SER A 15 -2.19 10.68 -4.07
C SER A 15 -1.62 9.26 -4.03
N MET A 16 -0.57 9.00 -3.23
CA MET A 16 -0.03 7.65 -3.04
C MET A 16 -0.99 6.79 -2.21
N GLN A 17 -1.57 7.35 -1.15
CA GLN A 17 -2.56 6.64 -0.33
C GLN A 17 -3.79 6.26 -1.16
N ASP A 18 -4.35 7.21 -1.91
CA ASP A 18 -5.49 6.98 -2.79
C ASP A 18 -5.21 5.92 -3.85
N TYR A 19 -4.00 5.95 -4.42
CA TYR A 19 -3.59 4.97 -5.41
C TYR A 19 -3.52 3.54 -4.82
N VAL A 20 -2.92 3.39 -3.63
CA VAL A 20 -2.86 2.11 -2.91
C VAL A 20 -4.29 1.63 -2.59
N ASN A 21 -5.13 2.49 -2.02
CA ASN A 21 -6.52 2.16 -1.69
C ASN A 21 -7.30 1.67 -2.92
N THR A 22 -7.19 2.38 -4.06
CA THR A 22 -7.88 2.02 -5.31
C THR A 22 -7.44 0.64 -5.82
N LYS A 23 -6.14 0.31 -5.72
CA LYS A 23 -5.62 -0.99 -6.14
C LYS A 23 -6.14 -2.13 -5.27
N PHE A 24 -6.14 -1.93 -3.96
CA PHE A 24 -6.61 -2.93 -3.01
C PHE A 24 -8.13 -3.09 -3.02
N GLN A 25 -8.90 -2.02 -3.24
CA GLN A 25 -10.35 -2.12 -3.41
C GLN A 25 -10.73 -3.00 -4.62
N LYS A 26 -9.93 -2.96 -5.70
CA LYS A 26 -10.11 -3.89 -6.83
C LYS A 26 -9.79 -5.33 -6.41
N LEU A 27 -8.75 -5.54 -5.59
CA LEU A 27 -8.33 -6.85 -5.11
C LEU A 27 -9.39 -7.48 -4.19
N GLU A 28 -10.00 -6.70 -3.29
CA GLU A 28 -11.05 -7.16 -2.37
C GLU A 28 -12.25 -7.78 -3.11
N ARG A 29 -12.57 -7.31 -4.33
CA ARG A 29 -13.64 -7.90 -5.16
C ARG A 29 -13.34 -9.32 -5.66
N PHE A 30 -12.09 -9.75 -5.64
CA PHE A 30 -11.67 -11.08 -6.08
C PHE A 30 -11.31 -11.99 -4.91
N PHE A 31 -11.09 -11.44 -3.71
CA PHE A 31 -10.61 -12.17 -2.53
C PHE A 31 -11.40 -11.77 -1.28
N ASP A 32 -12.32 -12.64 -0.85
CA ASP A 32 -13.20 -12.39 0.30
C ASP A 32 -12.53 -12.48 1.69
N HIS A 33 -11.25 -12.85 1.78
CA HIS A 33 -10.61 -13.27 3.04
C HIS A 33 -9.48 -12.32 3.51
N ILE A 34 -9.34 -11.14 2.90
CA ILE A 34 -8.28 -10.19 3.25
C ILE A 34 -8.76 -9.29 4.38
N ASN A 35 -8.30 -9.59 5.60
CA ASN A 35 -8.69 -8.83 6.79
C ASN A 35 -7.86 -7.55 6.97
N ASN A 36 -6.53 -7.66 6.85
CA ASN A 36 -5.62 -6.55 7.12
C ASN A 36 -4.46 -6.54 6.11
N VAL A 37 -4.13 -5.37 5.58
CA VAL A 37 -3.04 -5.18 4.63
C VAL A 37 -2.05 -4.20 5.21
N HIS A 38 -0.78 -4.57 5.20
CA HIS A 38 0.32 -3.69 5.53
C HIS A 38 1.12 -3.35 4.27
N VAL A 39 1.21 -2.06 3.94
CA VAL A 39 1.95 -1.56 2.77
C VAL A 39 3.08 -0.67 3.27
N VAL A 40 4.30 -0.97 2.83
CA VAL A 40 5.49 -0.15 3.10
C VAL A 40 6.01 0.41 1.79
N LEU A 41 6.00 1.74 1.68
CA LEU A 41 6.59 2.47 0.56
C LEU A 41 7.93 3.05 1.02
N LYS A 42 9.02 2.70 0.35
CA LYS A 42 10.35 3.20 0.71
C LYS A 42 11.19 3.55 -0.49
N VAL A 43 12.12 4.47 -0.29
CA VAL A 43 13.07 4.91 -1.33
C VAL A 43 14.48 4.57 -0.91
N GLU A 44 15.16 3.75 -1.72
CA GLU A 44 16.56 3.39 -1.54
C GLU A 44 17.36 3.91 -2.74
N LYS A 45 18.06 5.05 -2.56
CA LYS A 45 18.77 5.77 -3.62
C LYS A 45 17.81 6.18 -4.75
N VAL A 46 17.88 5.49 -5.89
CA VAL A 46 17.00 5.71 -7.06
C VAL A 46 15.87 4.67 -7.15
N SER A 47 15.88 3.67 -6.27
CA SER A 47 14.90 2.59 -6.27
C SER A 47 13.68 2.98 -5.43
N GLN A 48 12.51 2.94 -6.07
CA GLN A 48 11.21 3.03 -5.42
C GLN A 48 10.74 1.62 -5.09
N ILE A 49 10.64 1.28 -3.80
CA ILE A 49 10.32 -0.07 -3.33
C ILE A 49 8.95 -0.02 -2.65
N ALA A 50 8.07 -0.94 -3.05
CA ALA A 50 6.75 -1.13 -2.46
C ALA A 50 6.61 -2.57 -1.98
N GLU A 51 6.45 -2.75 -0.67
CA GLU A 51 6.24 -4.05 -0.02
C GLU A 51 4.79 -4.12 0.47
N ALA A 52 4.15 -5.28 0.32
CA ALA A 52 2.79 -5.51 0.78
C ALA A 52 2.67 -6.87 1.50
N THR A 53 2.01 -6.88 2.64
CA THR A 53 1.67 -8.08 3.43
C THR A 53 0.16 -8.11 3.63
N LEU A 54 -0.46 -9.28 3.42
CA LEU A 54 -1.91 -9.53 3.35
C LEU A 54 -2.35 -10.51 4.43
#